data_AF-A0A3S1EL79-F1
#
_entry.id   AF-A0A3S1EL79-F1
#
_cell.length_a   1.000
_cell.length_b   1.000
_cell.length_c   1.000
_cell.angle_alpha   90.00
_cell.angle_beta   90.00
_cell.angle_gamma   90.00
#
_symmetry.space_group_name_H-M   'P 1'
#
loop_
_entity.id
_entity.type
_entity.pdbx_description
1 polymer ?
#
loop_
_entity_poly.entity_id
_entity_poly.type
_entity_poly.pdbx_seq_one_letter_code
_entity_poly.pdbx_strand_id
1 'polypeptide(L)'
;VRAATKFPTFHAARISDVATARHAIATGKLDMVGMTRAHIADPHIIKKVMEGREHEIRPCVGATYCLDRIYEGGEALCVHNAATGREATVPHIIAKSEGPKKKVVVVGAGAGGLEAARVAAERGHQVIVLEASSQAGGQVRLATQNPRRKELIGIIDWRLAELDRLGVEIRYDTWAEKDDVLALAPDVVIVSTGG
;
A
#
# COMPACT_ATOMS: atom_id res chain seq x y z
N VAL A 1 -2.74 23.85 -25.74
CA VAL A 1 -4.16 23.45 -25.87
C VAL A 1 -5.07 24.44 -25.17
N ARG A 2 -5.16 24.45 -23.83
CA ARG A 2 -6.06 25.35 -23.05
C ARG A 2 -6.04 26.81 -23.49
N ALA A 3 -4.84 27.40 -23.61
CA ALA A 3 -4.69 28.81 -24.03
C ALA A 3 -5.22 29.11 -25.43
N ALA A 4 -5.14 28.14 -26.35
CA ALA A 4 -5.56 28.27 -27.74
C ALA A 4 -7.05 27.96 -27.95
N THR A 5 -7.59 26.98 -27.21
CA THR A 5 -8.97 26.51 -27.40
C THR A 5 -9.98 27.23 -26.51
N LYS A 6 -9.55 27.79 -25.37
CA LYS A 6 -10.41 28.37 -24.32
C LYS A 6 -11.43 27.42 -23.70
N PHE A 7 -11.40 26.13 -24.06
CA PHE A 7 -12.22 25.10 -23.42
C PHE A 7 -11.55 24.56 -22.15
N PRO A 8 -12.35 24.05 -21.19
CA PRO A 8 -11.83 23.27 -20.08
C PRO A 8 -10.99 22.09 -20.58
N THR A 9 -9.85 21.88 -19.94
CA THR A 9 -8.88 20.87 -20.32
C THR A 9 -8.70 19.83 -19.22
N PHE A 10 -8.83 18.57 -19.62
CA PHE A 10 -8.65 17.40 -18.79
C PHE A 10 -7.38 16.66 -19.21
N HIS A 11 -6.55 16.27 -18.24
CA HIS A 11 -5.34 15.50 -18.52
C HIS A 11 -5.22 14.30 -17.59
N ALA A 12 -4.96 13.13 -18.19
CA ALA A 12 -4.84 11.86 -17.48
C ALA A 12 -3.58 11.09 -17.93
N ALA A 13 -2.38 11.61 -17.62
CA ALA A 13 -1.15 10.86 -17.82
C ALA A 13 -0.19 11.02 -16.63
N ARG A 14 -0.08 9.95 -15.83
CA ARG A 14 0.93 9.77 -14.76
C ARG A 14 0.97 10.89 -13.71
N ILE A 15 -0.16 11.50 -13.39
CA ILE A 15 -0.30 12.32 -12.17
C ILE A 15 -0.75 11.38 -11.05
N SER A 16 0.21 10.94 -10.24
CA SER A 16 0.03 9.91 -9.21
C SER A 16 -0.25 10.45 -7.81
N ASP A 17 0.01 11.74 -7.57
CA ASP A 17 -0.14 12.39 -6.28
C ASP A 17 -0.94 13.70 -6.37
N VAL A 18 -1.56 14.06 -5.24
CA VAL A 18 -2.45 15.22 -5.14
C VAL A 18 -1.68 16.54 -5.22
N ALA A 19 -0.42 16.58 -4.77
CA ALA A 19 0.39 17.80 -4.82
C ALA A 19 0.69 18.22 -6.26
N THR A 20 1.10 17.27 -7.11
CA THR A 20 1.28 17.47 -8.55
C THR A 20 -0.04 17.89 -9.22
N ALA A 21 -1.16 17.24 -8.86
CA ALA A 21 -2.46 17.60 -9.40
C ALA A 21 -2.86 19.04 -9.05
N ARG A 22 -2.71 19.41 -7.77
CA ARG A 22 -2.96 20.76 -7.25
C ARG A 22 -2.09 21.80 -7.94
N HIS A 23 -0.80 21.51 -8.09
CA HIS A 23 0.13 22.42 -8.77
C HIS A 23 -0.28 22.65 -10.23
N ALA A 24 -0.65 21.60 -10.97
CA ALA A 24 -1.04 21.72 -12.37
C ALA A 24 -2.31 22.56 -12.58
N ILE A 25 -3.29 22.42 -11.68
CA ILE A 25 -4.51 23.23 -11.68
C ILE A 25 -4.20 24.68 -11.27
N ALA A 26 -3.52 24.88 -10.13
CA ALA A 26 -3.23 26.21 -9.58
C ALA A 26 -2.36 27.07 -10.52
N THR A 27 -1.47 26.44 -11.30
CA THR A 27 -0.64 27.13 -12.30
C THR A 27 -1.31 27.25 -13.68
N GLY A 28 -2.60 26.89 -13.78
CA GLY A 28 -3.40 27.07 -14.98
C GLY A 28 -3.02 26.18 -16.16
N LYS A 29 -2.32 25.06 -15.93
CA LYS A 29 -1.94 24.12 -17.00
C LYS A 29 -3.13 23.35 -17.53
N LEU A 30 -4.09 23.04 -16.66
CA LEU A 30 -5.27 22.22 -16.92
C LEU A 30 -6.38 22.56 -15.90
N ASP A 31 -7.62 22.20 -16.23
CA ASP A 31 -8.80 22.50 -15.40
C ASP A 31 -9.22 21.29 -14.54
N MET A 32 -8.85 20.07 -14.96
CA MET A 32 -9.12 18.84 -14.22
C MET A 32 -8.04 17.79 -14.47
N VAL A 33 -7.67 17.06 -13.40
CA VAL A 33 -6.73 15.93 -13.47
C VAL A 33 -7.49 14.61 -13.44
N GLY A 34 -7.22 13.74 -14.41
CA GLY A 34 -7.61 12.34 -14.36
C GLY A 34 -6.56 11.50 -13.64
N MET A 35 -6.94 10.91 -12.51
CA MET A 35 -6.03 10.10 -11.67
C MET A 35 -6.48 8.62 -11.62
N THR A 36 -6.81 8.00 -12.75
CA THR A 36 -7.42 6.65 -12.79
C THR A 36 -6.65 5.61 -11.97
N ARG A 37 -5.35 5.42 -12.25
CA ARG A 37 -4.53 4.43 -11.52
C ARG A 37 -4.28 4.82 -10.05
N ALA A 38 -4.32 6.11 -9.73
CA ALA A 38 -4.25 6.54 -8.33
C ALA A 38 -5.53 6.12 -7.60
N HIS A 39 -6.71 6.29 -8.19
CA HIS A 39 -7.98 5.84 -7.61
C HIS A 39 -8.07 4.31 -7.52
N ILE A 40 -7.45 3.58 -8.46
CA ILE A 40 -7.30 2.12 -8.35
C ILE A 40 -6.47 1.76 -7.11
N ALA A 41 -5.33 2.43 -6.89
CA ALA A 41 -4.49 2.19 -5.72
C ALA A 41 -5.18 2.64 -4.42
N ASP A 42 -5.90 3.76 -4.44
CA ASP A 42 -6.62 4.30 -3.30
C ASP A 42 -7.93 4.96 -3.73
N PRO A 43 -9.07 4.26 -3.60
CA PRO A 43 -10.37 4.82 -3.97
C PRO A 43 -10.83 5.94 -3.03
N HIS A 44 -10.14 6.16 -1.92
CA HIS A 44 -10.50 7.14 -0.90
C HIS A 44 -9.63 8.40 -0.93
N ILE A 45 -8.88 8.66 -2.02
CA ILE A 45 -8.04 9.86 -2.19
C ILE A 45 -8.81 11.13 -1.80
N ILE A 46 -9.98 11.36 -2.39
CA ILE A 46 -10.74 12.60 -2.16
C ILE A 46 -11.19 12.72 -0.71
N LYS A 47 -11.67 11.62 -0.10
CA LYS A 47 -12.05 11.60 1.31
C LYS A 47 -10.86 11.96 2.20
N LYS A 48 -9.70 11.36 1.97
CA LYS A 48 -8.46 11.64 2.71
C LYS A 48 -8.01 13.09 2.55
N VAL A 49 -8.10 13.66 1.35
CA VAL A 49 -7.81 15.08 1.08
C VAL A 49 -8.75 15.99 1.89
N MET A 50 -10.06 15.73 1.85
CA MET A 50 -11.05 16.54 2.58
C MET A 50 -10.86 16.48 4.11
N GLU A 51 -10.34 15.36 4.62
CA GLU A 51 -10.07 15.15 6.04
C GLU A 51 -8.65 15.57 6.48
N GLY A 52 -7.83 16.11 5.57
CA GLY A 52 -6.44 16.51 5.87
C GLY A 52 -5.48 15.32 6.05
N ARG A 53 -5.88 14.11 5.67
CA ARG A 53 -5.12 12.84 5.78
C ARG A 53 -4.36 12.49 4.50
N GLU A 54 -3.83 13.49 3.80
CA GLU A 54 -3.14 13.28 2.51
C GLU A 54 -1.94 12.34 2.62
N HIS A 55 -1.24 12.37 3.76
CA HIS A 55 -0.08 11.50 4.03
C HIS A 55 -0.45 10.01 4.14
N GLU A 56 -1.73 9.66 4.33
CA GLU A 56 -2.21 8.28 4.38
C GLU A 56 -2.63 7.75 3.00
N ILE A 57 -2.55 8.57 1.95
CA ILE A 57 -2.92 8.15 0.59
C ILE A 57 -1.99 7.05 0.11
N ARG A 58 -2.55 5.93 -0.34
CA ARG A 58 -1.78 4.83 -0.93
C ARG A 58 -1.38 5.21 -2.37
N PRO A 59 -0.09 5.44 -2.65
CA PRO A 59 0.33 5.92 -3.96
C PRO A 59 0.23 4.82 -5.02
N CYS A 60 -0.12 5.21 -6.26
CA CYS A 60 0.13 4.37 -7.41
C CYS A 60 1.64 4.33 -7.69
N VAL A 61 2.23 3.14 -7.72
CA VAL A 61 3.66 2.93 -7.96
C VAL A 61 4.01 2.69 -9.44
N GLY A 62 3.05 2.88 -10.35
CA GLY A 62 3.29 2.75 -11.79
C GLY A 62 3.64 1.35 -12.28
N ALA A 63 3.33 0.29 -11.52
CA ALA A 63 3.69 -1.10 -11.83
C ALA A 63 3.01 -1.68 -13.09
N THR A 64 1.97 -1.02 -13.61
CA THR A 64 1.19 -1.44 -14.80
C THR A 64 0.47 -2.79 -14.69
N TYR A 65 0.63 -3.52 -13.59
CA TYR A 65 -0.09 -4.76 -13.30
C TYR A 65 -1.61 -4.68 -13.49
N CYS A 66 -2.22 -3.52 -13.22
CA CYS A 66 -3.65 -3.29 -13.45
C CYS A 66 -4.05 -3.36 -14.91
N LEU A 67 -3.17 -2.95 -15.82
CA LEU A 67 -3.41 -3.02 -17.26
C LEU A 67 -3.07 -4.41 -17.80
N ASP A 68 -1.94 -4.99 -17.37
CA ASP A 68 -1.52 -6.33 -17.79
C ASP A 68 -2.59 -7.38 -17.44
N ARG A 69 -3.17 -7.28 -16.23
CA ARG A 69 -4.27 -8.16 -15.80
C ARG A 69 -5.56 -7.98 -16.58
N ILE A 70 -5.86 -6.78 -17.11
CA ILE A 70 -7.02 -6.61 -17.99
C ILE A 70 -6.80 -7.39 -19.28
N TYR A 71 -5.63 -7.26 -19.91
CA TYR A 71 -5.37 -7.88 -21.20
C TYR A 71 -5.15 -9.39 -21.11
N GLU A 72 -4.47 -9.88 -20.07
CA GLU A 72 -4.11 -11.30 -19.95
C GLU A 72 -5.04 -12.07 -19.01
N GLY A 73 -5.68 -11.37 -18.07
CA GLY A 73 -6.37 -11.95 -16.93
C GLY A 73 -7.88 -11.72 -16.86
N GLY A 74 -8.43 -10.84 -17.71
CA GLY A 74 -9.85 -10.51 -17.78
C GLY A 74 -10.38 -9.63 -16.64
N GLU A 75 -9.54 -9.16 -15.73
CA GLU A 75 -9.95 -8.32 -14.60
C GLU A 75 -8.86 -7.29 -14.24
N ALA A 76 -9.26 -6.13 -13.71
CA ALA A 76 -8.33 -5.11 -13.26
C ALA A 76 -7.97 -5.33 -11.78
N LEU A 77 -6.69 -5.63 -11.49
CA LEU A 77 -6.18 -5.78 -10.13
C LEU A 77 -5.07 -4.79 -9.83
N CYS A 78 -4.90 -4.43 -8.55
CA CYS A 78 -3.78 -3.59 -8.14
C CYS A 78 -2.74 -4.41 -7.37
N VAL A 79 -1.46 -4.25 -7.70
CA VAL A 79 -0.36 -4.84 -6.93
C VAL A 79 -0.25 -4.21 -5.53
N HIS A 80 -0.71 -2.97 -5.38
CA HIS A 80 -0.63 -2.22 -4.13
C HIS A 80 -1.92 -2.37 -3.29
N ASN A 81 -3.09 -2.35 -3.94
CA ASN A 81 -4.41 -2.45 -3.31
C ASN A 81 -5.02 -3.84 -3.53
N ALA A 82 -4.92 -4.71 -2.53
CA ALA A 82 -5.43 -6.08 -2.62
C ALA A 82 -6.95 -6.17 -2.86
N ALA A 83 -7.70 -5.14 -2.45
CA ALA A 83 -9.16 -5.06 -2.57
C ALA A 83 -9.64 -4.69 -3.98
N THR A 84 -8.81 -4.05 -4.81
CA THR A 84 -9.18 -3.70 -6.19
C THR A 84 -9.60 -4.94 -6.96
N GLY A 85 -10.80 -4.90 -7.54
CA GLY A 85 -11.39 -6.00 -8.31
C GLY A 85 -11.93 -7.14 -7.45
N ARG A 86 -11.88 -7.01 -6.11
CA ARG A 86 -12.32 -8.02 -5.13
C ARG A 86 -13.22 -7.42 -4.07
N GLU A 87 -13.83 -6.27 -4.31
CA GLU A 87 -14.53 -5.45 -3.32
C GLU A 87 -15.69 -6.20 -2.66
N ALA A 88 -16.29 -7.17 -3.34
CA ALA A 88 -17.36 -8.01 -2.81
C ALA A 88 -16.93 -8.90 -1.63
N THR A 89 -15.65 -9.30 -1.57
CA THR A 89 -15.12 -10.21 -0.53
C THR A 89 -13.97 -9.60 0.26
N VAL A 90 -13.30 -8.58 -0.27
CA VAL A 90 -12.17 -7.88 0.33
C VAL A 90 -12.50 -6.38 0.37
N PRO A 91 -13.02 -5.85 1.50
CA PRO A 91 -13.40 -4.44 1.59
C PRO A 91 -12.18 -3.53 1.65
N HIS A 92 -12.31 -2.30 1.15
CA HIS A 92 -11.27 -1.26 1.28
C HIS A 92 -11.09 -0.76 2.71
N ILE A 93 -12.18 -0.77 3.50
CA ILE A 93 -12.19 -0.35 4.90
C ILE A 93 -12.21 -1.61 5.76
N ILE A 94 -11.17 -1.76 6.59
CA ILE A 94 -11.06 -2.92 7.47
C ILE A 94 -11.82 -2.64 8.75
N ALA A 95 -12.85 -3.45 9.01
CA ALA A 95 -13.60 -3.41 10.26
C ALA A 95 -12.79 -4.07 11.40
N LYS A 96 -12.93 -3.53 12.61
CA LYS A 96 -12.41 -4.15 13.83
C LYS A 96 -13.02 -5.53 14.03
N SER A 97 -12.26 -6.44 14.65
CA SER A 97 -12.76 -7.76 15.02
C SER A 97 -13.71 -7.65 16.21
N GLU A 98 -14.82 -8.39 16.19
CA GLU A 98 -15.76 -8.51 17.33
C GLU A 98 -15.27 -9.52 18.38
N GLY A 99 -14.38 -10.44 17.98
CA GLY A 99 -13.78 -11.43 18.87
C GLY A 99 -12.65 -10.87 19.75
N PRO A 100 -12.05 -11.70 20.62
CA PRO A 100 -11.00 -11.28 21.53
C PRO A 100 -9.76 -10.76 20.78
N LYS A 101 -9.05 -9.83 21.44
CA LYS A 101 -7.75 -9.35 20.95
C LYS A 101 -6.75 -10.52 21.00
N LYS A 102 -6.15 -10.82 19.85
CA LYS A 102 -5.09 -11.83 19.70
C LYS A 102 -3.72 -11.17 19.60
N LYS A 103 -2.67 -11.90 19.96
CA LYS A 103 -1.28 -11.61 19.63
C LYS A 103 -0.90 -12.35 18.34
N VAL A 104 -0.54 -11.59 17.32
CA VAL A 104 -0.16 -12.07 16.00
C VAL A 104 1.33 -11.83 15.80
N VAL A 105 2.08 -12.88 15.50
CA VAL A 105 3.50 -12.77 15.11
C VAL A 105 3.62 -13.02 13.62
N VAL A 106 4.20 -12.07 12.90
CA VAL A 106 4.45 -12.17 11.47
C VAL A 106 5.96 -12.34 11.25
N VAL A 107 6.36 -13.40 10.54
CA VAL A 107 7.76 -13.69 10.23
C VAL A 107 8.04 -13.27 8.78
N GLY A 108 8.83 -12.22 8.60
CA GLY A 108 9.18 -11.59 7.34
C GLY A 108 8.43 -10.28 7.08
N ALA A 109 9.18 -9.19 6.88
CA ALA A 109 8.70 -7.86 6.53
C ALA A 109 8.79 -7.59 5.01
N GLY A 110 8.50 -8.61 4.20
CA GLY A 110 8.19 -8.45 2.77
C GLY A 110 6.77 -7.90 2.55
N ALA A 111 6.37 -7.68 1.29
CA ALA A 111 5.06 -7.10 0.97
C ALA A 111 3.88 -7.90 1.57
N GLY A 112 3.95 -9.23 1.57
CA GLY A 112 2.92 -10.10 2.16
C GLY A 112 2.82 -9.93 3.68
N GLY A 113 3.95 -10.03 4.38
CA GLY A 113 3.99 -9.90 5.84
C GLY A 113 3.58 -8.51 6.32
N LEU A 114 4.03 -7.44 5.64
CA LEU A 114 3.61 -6.08 5.96
C LEU A 114 2.11 -5.86 5.77
N GLU A 115 1.51 -6.42 4.71
CA GLU A 115 0.06 -6.34 4.51
C GLU A 115 -0.72 -7.13 5.57
N ALA A 116 -0.25 -8.35 5.88
CA ALA A 116 -0.85 -9.18 6.92
C ALA A 116 -0.79 -8.49 8.29
N ALA A 117 0.34 -7.89 8.63
CA ALA A 117 0.52 -7.11 9.84
C ALA A 117 -0.43 -5.90 9.88
N ARG A 118 -0.54 -5.15 8.78
CA ARG A 118 -1.42 -3.97 8.68
C ARG A 118 -2.87 -4.36 8.90
N VAL A 119 -3.33 -5.41 8.20
CA VAL A 119 -4.70 -5.93 8.32
C VAL A 119 -4.97 -6.40 9.75
N ALA A 120 -4.08 -7.19 10.35
CA ALA A 120 -4.26 -7.68 11.72
C ALA A 120 -4.32 -6.53 12.75
N ALA A 121 -3.48 -5.51 12.59
CA ALA A 121 -3.46 -4.34 13.46
C ALA A 121 -4.69 -3.44 13.26
N GLU A 122 -5.12 -3.22 12.01
CA GLU A 122 -6.37 -2.51 11.72
C GLU A 122 -7.57 -3.23 12.32
N ARG A 123 -7.57 -4.57 12.33
CA ARG A 123 -8.59 -5.38 13.02
C ARG A 123 -8.52 -5.29 14.55
N GLY A 124 -7.47 -4.70 15.13
CA GLY A 124 -7.32 -4.44 16.57
C GLY A 124 -6.45 -5.42 17.33
N HIS A 125 -5.73 -6.30 16.64
CA HIS A 125 -4.83 -7.27 17.27
C HIS A 125 -3.49 -6.64 17.68
N GLN A 126 -2.80 -7.25 18.65
CA GLN A 126 -1.41 -6.91 18.93
C GLN A 126 -0.54 -7.60 17.89
N VAL A 127 0.29 -6.87 17.18
CA VAL A 127 1.10 -7.42 16.09
C VAL A 127 2.58 -7.15 16.37
N ILE A 128 3.40 -8.18 16.16
CA ILE A 128 4.86 -8.08 16.14
C ILE A 128 5.33 -8.66 14.81
N VAL A 129 6.18 -7.93 14.10
CA VAL A 129 6.83 -8.40 12.87
C VAL A 129 8.29 -8.69 13.17
N LEU A 130 8.78 -9.87 12.78
CA LEU A 130 10.19 -10.25 12.86
C LEU A 130 10.78 -10.23 11.46
N GLU A 131 11.88 -9.50 11.25
CA GLU A 131 12.56 -9.38 9.96
C GLU A 131 14.05 -9.69 10.13
N ALA A 132 14.57 -10.58 9.29
CA ALA A 132 15.95 -11.03 9.35
C ALA A 132 16.94 -9.94 8.90
N SER A 133 16.53 -9.06 7.99
CA SER A 133 17.31 -7.92 7.51
C SER A 133 17.22 -6.71 8.44
N SER A 134 18.15 -5.77 8.26
CA SER A 134 18.10 -4.43 8.86
C SER A 134 17.03 -3.53 8.24
N GLN A 135 16.37 -3.98 7.15
CA GLN A 135 15.34 -3.23 6.44
C GLN A 135 14.20 -4.11 5.95
N ALA A 136 12.98 -3.60 6.07
CA ALA A 136 11.79 -4.22 5.47
C ALA A 136 11.79 -4.06 3.94
N GLY A 137 11.09 -4.96 3.26
CA GLY A 137 10.75 -4.84 1.85
C GLY A 137 10.97 -6.08 1.00
N GLY A 138 11.79 -7.03 1.48
CA GLY A 138 12.06 -8.30 0.80
C GLY A 138 12.30 -8.15 -0.71
N GLN A 139 11.64 -8.99 -1.51
CA GLN A 139 11.75 -8.98 -2.98
C GLN A 139 11.39 -7.64 -3.64
N VAL A 140 10.50 -6.83 -3.04
CA VAL A 140 10.17 -5.51 -3.61
C VAL A 140 11.38 -4.57 -3.51
N ARG A 141 12.09 -4.57 -2.39
CA ARG A 141 13.32 -3.77 -2.23
C ARG A 141 14.41 -4.22 -3.22
N LEU A 142 14.53 -5.51 -3.48
CA LEU A 142 15.43 -6.03 -4.54
C LEU A 142 14.99 -5.54 -5.93
N ALA A 143 13.70 -5.60 -6.25
CA ALA A 143 13.18 -5.12 -7.53
C ALA A 143 13.45 -3.62 -7.76
N THR A 144 13.48 -2.81 -6.70
CA THR A 144 13.74 -1.36 -6.76
C THR A 144 15.19 -1.00 -7.06
N GLN A 145 16.12 -1.96 -7.00
CA GLN A 145 17.51 -1.75 -7.42
C GLN A 145 17.62 -1.41 -8.91
N ASN A 146 16.65 -1.85 -9.72
CA ASN A 146 16.53 -1.38 -11.09
C ASN A 146 16.02 0.07 -11.11
N PRO A 147 16.77 1.03 -11.68
CA PRO A 147 16.38 2.44 -11.68
C PRO A 147 15.00 2.72 -12.32
N ARG A 148 14.54 1.86 -13.23
CA ARG A 148 13.23 1.97 -13.87
C ARG A 148 12.06 1.49 -13.01
N ARG A 149 12.34 0.90 -11.84
CA ARG A 149 11.37 0.31 -10.91
C ARG A 149 11.46 0.93 -9.51
N LYS A 150 12.13 2.07 -9.37
CA LYS A 150 12.34 2.73 -8.08
C LYS A 150 11.02 3.03 -7.37
N GLU A 151 9.99 3.42 -8.13
CA GLU A 151 8.67 3.78 -7.60
C GLU A 151 7.97 2.61 -6.89
N LEU A 152 8.36 1.35 -7.15
CA LEU A 152 7.82 0.20 -6.44
C LEU A 152 8.10 0.25 -4.93
N ILE A 153 9.09 1.02 -4.48
CA ILE A 153 9.39 1.18 -3.06
C ILE A 153 8.21 1.77 -2.29
N GLY A 154 7.35 2.55 -2.95
CA GLY A 154 6.12 3.08 -2.36
C GLY A 154 5.15 2.01 -1.85
N ILE A 155 5.26 0.75 -2.31
CA ILE A 155 4.53 -0.40 -1.76
C ILE A 155 4.96 -0.67 -0.31
N ILE A 156 6.25 -0.55 -0.03
CA ILE A 156 6.84 -0.83 1.28
C ILE A 156 6.69 0.39 2.17
N ASP A 157 7.06 1.57 1.68
CA ASP A 157 7.07 2.81 2.48
C ASP A 157 5.66 3.14 2.99
N TRP A 158 4.63 2.99 2.15
CA TRP A 158 3.24 3.20 2.58
C TRP A 158 2.82 2.22 3.69
N ARG A 159 3.23 0.95 3.60
CA ARG A 159 2.90 -0.04 4.64
C ARG A 159 3.65 0.23 5.93
N LEU A 160 4.91 0.63 5.87
CA LEU A 160 5.68 0.99 7.07
C LEU A 160 5.05 2.20 7.78
N ALA A 161 4.63 3.22 7.04
CA ALA A 161 3.93 4.37 7.61
C ALA A 161 2.60 3.96 8.28
N GLU A 162 1.83 3.06 7.65
CA GLU A 162 0.60 2.56 8.26
C GLU A 162 0.85 1.70 9.50
N LEU A 163 1.88 0.86 9.50
CA LEU A 163 2.25 0.04 10.65
C LEU A 163 2.72 0.91 11.83
N ASP A 164 3.50 1.95 11.56
CA ASP A 164 3.90 2.94 12.56
C ASP A 164 2.68 3.65 13.16
N ARG A 165 1.77 4.15 12.31
CA ARG A 165 0.49 4.77 12.73
C ARG A 165 -0.36 3.82 13.58
N LEU A 166 -0.32 2.52 13.30
CA LEU A 166 -1.06 1.48 14.03
C LEU A 166 -0.32 0.98 15.29
N GLY A 167 0.90 1.45 15.55
CA GLY A 167 1.70 1.04 16.70
C GLY A 167 2.21 -0.40 16.62
N VAL A 168 2.45 -0.92 15.42
CA VAL A 168 3.00 -2.27 15.22
C VAL A 168 4.50 -2.27 15.45
N GLU A 169 4.96 -3.19 16.28
CA GLU A 169 6.39 -3.39 16.54
C GLU A 169 7.02 -4.19 15.38
N ILE A 170 8.10 -3.67 14.79
CA ILE A 170 8.92 -4.41 13.82
C ILE A 170 10.31 -4.58 14.41
N ARG A 171 10.74 -5.83 14.57
CA ARG A 171 12.08 -6.20 15.03
C ARG A 171 12.94 -6.58 13.83
N TYR A 172 13.82 -5.67 13.46
CA TYR A 172 14.84 -5.90 12.44
C TYR A 172 15.99 -6.74 12.99
N ASP A 173 16.86 -7.20 12.08
CA ASP A 173 18.05 -8.00 12.40
C ASP A 173 17.73 -9.23 13.27
N THR A 174 16.53 -9.78 13.09
CA THR A 174 15.98 -10.89 13.89
C THR A 174 15.74 -12.08 12.98
N TRP A 175 16.73 -12.98 12.90
CA TRP A 175 16.56 -14.28 12.26
C TRP A 175 15.71 -15.18 13.16
N ALA A 176 14.39 -15.19 12.93
CA ALA A 176 13.45 -15.89 13.80
C ALA A 176 13.48 -17.41 13.55
N GLU A 177 13.89 -18.18 14.55
CA GLU A 177 13.68 -19.61 14.61
C GLU A 177 12.38 -19.96 15.36
N LYS A 178 12.03 -21.25 15.38
CA LYS A 178 10.82 -21.75 16.04
C LYS A 178 10.69 -21.26 17.48
N ASP A 179 11.76 -21.38 18.25
CA ASP A 179 11.73 -21.08 19.69
C ASP A 179 11.63 -19.58 19.96
N ASP A 180 12.22 -18.74 19.10
CA ASP A 180 12.06 -17.27 19.15
C ASP A 180 10.59 -16.86 18.96
N VAL A 181 9.90 -17.49 18.00
CA VAL A 181 8.48 -17.23 17.73
C VAL A 181 7.61 -17.67 18.90
N LEU A 182 7.87 -18.87 19.45
CA LEU A 182 7.10 -19.42 20.56
C LEU A 182 7.33 -18.65 21.87
N ALA A 183 8.52 -18.09 22.09
CA ALA A 183 8.83 -17.25 23.25
C ALA A 183 7.95 -15.99 23.33
N LEU A 184 7.40 -15.52 22.20
CA LEU A 184 6.45 -14.41 22.17
C LEU A 184 5.03 -14.81 22.61
N ALA A 185 4.76 -16.10 22.81
CA ALA A 185 3.45 -16.67 23.10
C ALA A 185 2.34 -16.15 22.15
N PRO A 186 2.46 -16.36 20.83
CA PRO A 186 1.47 -15.91 19.85
C PRO A 186 0.20 -16.76 19.88
N ASP A 187 -0.95 -16.13 19.63
CA ASP A 187 -2.18 -16.84 19.29
C ASP A 187 -2.22 -17.24 17.81
N VAL A 188 -1.53 -16.47 16.97
CA VAL A 188 -1.48 -16.66 15.51
C VAL A 188 -0.06 -16.37 15.03
N VAL A 189 0.46 -17.25 14.18
CA VAL A 189 1.73 -17.06 13.48
C VAL A 189 1.45 -16.97 11.98
N ILE A 190 2.00 -15.95 11.32
CA ILE A 190 1.95 -15.78 9.87
C ILE A 190 3.37 -15.87 9.33
N VAL A 191 3.65 -16.91 8.54
CA VAL A 191 4.96 -17.11 7.91
C VAL A 191 4.95 -16.47 6.52
N SER A 192 5.77 -15.43 6.34
CA SER A 192 5.92 -14.65 5.11
C SER A 192 7.40 -14.43 4.76
N THR A 193 8.20 -15.49 4.89
CA THR A 193 9.67 -15.48 4.69
C THR A 193 10.11 -15.32 3.24
N GLY A 194 9.18 -15.30 2.27
CA GLY A 194 9.48 -15.09 0.86
C GLY A 194 9.97 -16.35 0.14
N GLY A 195 10.64 -16.11 -1.00
CA GLY A 195 11.20 -17.09 -1.94
C GLY A 195 11.91 -16.39 -3.09
#